data_AF-A0A9X2FBJ2-F1
#
_entry.id   AF-A0A9X2FBJ2-F1
#
_cell.length_a   1.000
_cell.length_b   1.000
_cell.length_c   1.000
_cell.angle_alpha   90.00
_cell.angle_beta   90.00
_cell.angle_gamma   90.00
#
_symmetry.space_group_name_H-M   'P 1'
#
loop_
_entity.id
_entity.type
_entity.pdbx_description
1 polymer ?
#
loop_
_entity_poly.entity_id
_entity_poly.type
_entity_poly.pdbx_seq_one_letter_code
_entity_poly.pdbx_strand_id
1 'polypeptide(L)'
;MFPAYWQSFLDQYSLTGKMASVPEDVDMSGLGAELTFMTPNESKQEAGDFYPGIAVLADGYVPVGNCEMGTGDPYFINSNDGPNGPLYRIYHEAVHAEEGYDASEAIATVLDHDNELVKYLE
;
A
#
# COMPACT_ATOMS: atom_id res chain seq x y z
N MET A 1 -2.17 -0.13 -13.71
CA MET A 1 -2.39 1.29 -14.05
C MET A 1 -2.55 2.03 -12.73
N PHE A 2 -1.87 3.16 -12.53
CA PHE A 2 -2.00 3.94 -11.29
C PHE A 2 -3.40 4.58 -11.23
N PRO A 3 -4.22 4.35 -10.18
CA PRO A 3 -5.59 4.84 -10.15
C PRO A 3 -5.68 6.37 -10.15
N ALA A 4 -6.54 6.92 -11.01
CA ALA A 4 -6.72 8.38 -11.13
C ALA A 4 -7.27 9.03 -9.85
N TYR A 5 -8.09 8.29 -9.08
CA TYR A 5 -8.59 8.77 -7.80
C TYR A 5 -7.46 8.94 -6.78
N TRP A 6 -6.51 8.00 -6.76
CA TRP A 6 -5.38 8.04 -5.86
C TRP A 6 -4.41 9.16 -6.25
N GLN A 7 -4.14 9.34 -7.55
CA GLN A 7 -3.39 10.51 -8.02
C GLN A 7 -4.04 11.83 -7.57
N SER A 8 -5.37 11.95 -7.70
CA SER A 8 -6.10 13.16 -7.30
C SER A 8 -5.99 13.40 -5.79
N PHE A 9 -6.02 12.35 -4.98
CA PHE A 9 -5.79 12.41 -3.54
C PHE A 9 -4.37 12.88 -3.20
N LEU A 10 -3.35 12.32 -3.85
CA LEU A 10 -1.96 12.75 -3.67
C LEU A 10 -1.78 14.23 -4.05
N ASP A 11 -2.37 14.67 -5.15
CA ASP A 11 -2.27 16.05 -5.62
C ASP A 11 -2.99 17.03 -4.69
N GLN A 12 -4.21 16.68 -4.25
CA GLN A 12 -5.03 17.50 -3.36
C GLN A 12 -4.30 17.86 -2.06
N TYR A 13 -3.55 16.91 -1.49
CA TYR A 13 -2.84 17.09 -0.22
C TYR A 13 -1.32 17.24 -0.39
N SER A 14 -0.83 17.27 -1.64
CA SER A 14 0.60 17.33 -1.99
C SER A 14 1.41 16.26 -1.23
N LEU A 15 1.00 15.00 -1.34
CA LEU A 15 1.49 13.89 -0.51
C LEU A 15 2.68 13.14 -1.08
N THR A 16 2.90 13.19 -2.40
CA THR A 16 4.00 12.45 -3.04
C THR A 16 5.34 12.71 -2.36
N GLY A 17 6.00 11.64 -1.91
CA GLY A 17 7.27 11.69 -1.19
C GLY A 17 7.18 12.15 0.28
N LYS A 18 5.99 12.43 0.81
CA LYS A 18 5.77 12.67 2.24
C LYS A 18 5.57 11.35 2.98
N MET A 19 5.62 11.44 4.31
CA MET A 19 5.43 10.31 5.20
C MET A 19 4.09 10.38 5.92
N ALA A 20 3.59 9.21 6.31
CA ALA A 20 2.52 9.03 7.26
C ALA A 20 2.88 7.93 8.26
N SER A 21 2.49 8.12 9.52
CA SER A 21 2.73 7.18 10.62
C SER A 21 1.42 6.82 11.34
N VAL A 22 0.91 5.62 11.06
CA VAL A 22 -0.29 5.06 11.68
C VAL A 22 0.13 4.28 12.93
N PRO A 23 -0.40 4.60 14.13
CA PRO A 23 -0.04 3.90 15.35
C PRO A 23 -0.63 2.48 15.41
N GLU A 24 -0.01 1.60 16.20
CA GLU A 24 -0.40 0.19 16.38
C GLU A 24 -1.85 -0.01 16.84
N ASP A 25 -2.41 0.92 17.62
CA ASP A 25 -3.78 0.84 18.14
C ASP A 25 -4.84 1.24 17.11
N VAL A 26 -4.43 1.84 16.00
CA VAL A 26 -5.28 2.20 14.85
C VAL A 26 -5.09 1.22 13.70
N ASP A 27 -3.85 0.79 13.45
CA ASP A 27 -3.53 -0.20 12.42
C ASP A 27 -4.28 -1.51 12.69
N MET A 28 -5.16 -1.90 11.76
CA MET A 28 -5.98 -3.10 11.92
C MET A 28 -5.17 -4.40 11.93
N SER A 29 -3.92 -4.38 11.44
CA SER A 29 -2.97 -5.49 11.56
C SER A 29 -2.28 -5.54 12.93
N GLY A 30 -2.35 -4.45 13.70
CA GLY A 30 -1.76 -4.32 15.04
C GLY A 30 -0.25 -4.09 15.07
N LEU A 31 0.38 -3.79 13.92
CA LEU A 31 1.83 -3.60 13.81
C LEU A 31 2.27 -2.14 13.75
N GLY A 32 1.34 -1.22 13.50
CA GLY A 32 1.66 0.15 13.15
C GLY A 32 2.23 0.24 11.74
N ALA A 33 2.08 1.39 11.09
CA ALA A 33 2.51 1.58 9.71
C ALA A 33 3.27 2.90 9.55
N GLU A 34 4.54 2.83 9.14
CA GLU A 34 5.30 3.98 8.66
C GLU A 34 5.50 3.85 7.15
N LEU A 35 4.99 4.84 6.40
CA LEU A 35 5.01 4.80 4.95
C LEU A 35 5.36 6.12 4.29
N THR A 36 6.08 6.04 3.18
CA THR A 36 6.29 7.16 2.25
C THR A 36 5.42 7.00 1.02
N PHE A 37 4.63 8.03 0.67
CA PHE A 37 3.77 8.00 -0.51
C PHE A 37 4.60 7.92 -1.80
N MET A 38 4.35 6.88 -2.58
CA MET A 38 5.05 6.65 -3.85
C MET A 38 4.61 7.63 -4.94
N THR A 39 5.54 7.98 -5.80
CA THR A 39 5.26 8.52 -7.14
C THR A 39 4.60 7.45 -8.02
N PRO A 40 3.89 7.85 -9.10
CA PRO A 40 3.38 6.90 -10.08
C PRO A 40 4.46 6.03 -10.73
N ASN A 41 5.70 6.55 -10.84
CA ASN A 41 6.80 5.79 -11.40
C ASN A 41 7.32 4.74 -10.42
N GLU A 42 7.50 5.08 -9.15
CA GLU A 42 7.87 4.12 -8.10
C GLU A 42 6.82 3.03 -7.95
N SER A 43 5.53 3.40 -7.90
CA SER A 43 4.43 2.43 -7.90
C SER A 43 4.48 1.49 -9.11
N LYS A 44 4.78 2.02 -10.30
CA LYS A 44 4.92 1.20 -11.51
C LYS A 44 6.12 0.25 -11.43
N GLN A 45 7.25 0.72 -10.89
CA GLN A 45 8.44 -0.10 -10.70
C GLN A 45 8.17 -1.21 -9.68
N GLU A 46 7.60 -0.88 -8.53
CA GLU A 46 7.22 -1.86 -7.51
C GLU A 46 6.28 -2.94 -8.07
N ALA A 47 5.24 -2.51 -8.81
CA ALA A 47 4.27 -3.43 -9.39
C ALA A 47 4.81 -4.28 -10.56
N GLY A 48 5.91 -3.88 -11.19
CA GLY A 48 6.43 -4.50 -12.42
C GLY A 48 7.73 -5.28 -12.22
N ASP A 49 8.56 -4.85 -11.27
CA ASP A 49 9.94 -5.28 -11.13
C ASP A 49 10.23 -5.92 -9.75
N PHE A 50 9.35 -5.75 -8.76
CA PHE A 50 9.58 -6.20 -7.37
C PHE A 50 8.42 -7.03 -6.80
N TYR A 51 8.75 -7.94 -5.89
CA TYR A 51 7.76 -8.62 -5.06
C TYR A 51 7.53 -7.79 -3.79
N PRO A 52 6.29 -7.73 -3.27
CA PRO A 52 5.13 -8.52 -3.69
C PRO A 52 4.37 -7.96 -4.91
N GLY A 53 4.70 -6.75 -5.38
CA GLY A 53 3.97 -6.03 -6.42
C GLY A 53 3.66 -6.83 -7.68
N ILE A 54 4.63 -7.58 -8.22
CA ILE A 54 4.46 -8.43 -9.41
C ILE A 54 3.32 -9.43 -9.26
N ALA A 55 3.18 -10.07 -8.09
CA ALA A 55 2.23 -11.15 -7.88
C ALA A 55 0.79 -10.64 -7.72
N VAL A 56 0.63 -9.52 -7.02
CA VAL A 56 -0.67 -9.02 -6.55
C VAL A 56 -1.32 -8.03 -7.52
N LEU A 57 -0.56 -7.49 -8.49
CA LEU A 57 -1.06 -6.53 -9.47
C LEU A 57 -2.22 -7.09 -10.30
N ALA A 58 -2.19 -8.38 -10.65
CA ALA A 58 -3.24 -9.04 -11.43
C ALA A 58 -4.58 -9.09 -10.67
N ASP A 59 -4.53 -9.07 -9.34
CA ASP A 59 -5.70 -9.08 -8.45
C ASP A 59 -6.16 -7.66 -8.06
N GLY A 60 -5.57 -6.65 -8.69
CA GLY A 60 -5.98 -5.25 -8.57
C GLY A 60 -5.25 -4.46 -7.50
N TYR A 61 -4.32 -5.07 -6.75
CA TYR A 61 -3.51 -4.37 -5.75
C TYR A 61 -2.47 -3.50 -6.43
N VAL A 62 -2.48 -2.21 -6.09
CA VAL A 62 -1.55 -1.21 -6.62
C VAL A 62 -0.71 -0.69 -5.46
N PRO A 63 0.64 -0.79 -5.53
CA PRO A 63 1.51 -0.26 -4.49
C PRO A 63 1.43 1.27 -4.48
N VAL A 64 1.30 1.84 -3.30
CA VAL A 64 1.12 3.29 -3.10
C VAL A 64 2.01 3.87 -2.00
N GLY A 65 2.60 3.01 -1.15
CA GLY A 65 3.47 3.43 -0.07
C GLY A 65 4.67 2.50 0.08
N ASN A 66 5.86 3.08 0.23
CA ASN A 66 7.06 2.33 0.65
C ASN A 66 7.04 2.13 2.16
N CYS A 67 7.61 1.02 2.64
CA CYS A 67 7.80 0.79 4.07
C CYS A 67 9.08 1.47 4.57
N GLU A 68 8.95 2.34 5.56
CA GLU A 68 10.10 3.01 6.20
C GLU A 68 10.64 2.25 7.42
N MET A 69 9.91 1.24 7.90
CA MET A 69 10.33 0.37 9.01
C MET A 69 11.41 -0.65 8.60
N GLY A 70 11.74 -0.74 7.31
CA GLY A 70 12.74 -1.66 6.79
C GLY A 70 12.31 -3.14 6.79
N THR A 71 11.01 -3.42 6.94
CA THR A 71 10.48 -4.79 6.87
C THR A 71 10.42 -5.33 5.44
N GLY A 72 10.34 -4.43 4.46
CA GLY A 72 10.16 -4.79 3.06
C GLY A 72 8.70 -5.06 2.68
N ASP A 73 7.73 -4.65 3.50
CA ASP A 73 6.29 -4.87 3.25
C ASP A 73 5.62 -3.57 2.77
N PRO A 74 5.51 -3.33 1.45
CA PRO A 74 4.89 -2.12 0.93
C PRO A 74 3.38 -2.06 1.22
N TYR A 75 2.83 -0.87 1.03
CA TYR A 75 1.41 -0.57 1.24
C TYR A 75 0.68 -0.42 -0.09
N PHE A 76 -0.54 -0.94 -0.14
CA PHE A 76 -1.33 -1.09 -1.34
C PHE A 76 -2.75 -0.55 -1.17
N ILE A 77 -3.32 -0.08 -2.27
CA ILE A 77 -4.78 0.04 -2.44
C ILE A 77 -5.25 -1.02 -3.43
N ASN A 78 -6.53 -1.41 -3.41
CA ASN A 78 -7.08 -2.24 -4.47
C ASN A 78 -7.94 -1.42 -5.43
N SER A 79 -7.62 -1.48 -6.72
CA SER A 79 -8.35 -0.77 -7.78
C SER A 79 -9.81 -1.22 -7.93
N ASN A 80 -10.17 -2.41 -7.45
CA ASN A 80 -11.54 -2.92 -7.44
C ASN A 80 -12.38 -2.32 -6.29
N ASP A 81 -11.76 -1.85 -5.20
CA ASP A 81 -12.48 -1.21 -4.08
C ASP A 81 -12.91 0.22 -4.42
N GLY A 82 -12.14 0.89 -5.28
CA GLY A 82 -12.40 2.27 -5.69
C GLY A 82 -11.94 3.31 -4.66
N PRO A 83 -12.42 4.56 -4.76
CA PRO A 83 -11.97 5.64 -3.90
C PRO A 83 -12.44 5.48 -2.46
N ASN A 84 -11.55 5.78 -1.50
CA ASN A 84 -11.77 5.55 -0.06
C ASN A 84 -11.96 4.05 0.26
N GLY A 85 -11.33 3.16 -0.52
CA GLY A 85 -11.22 1.76 -0.17
C GLY A 85 -10.16 1.54 0.93
N PRO A 86 -9.95 0.30 1.39
CA PRO A 86 -8.98 0.02 2.43
C PRO A 86 -7.54 0.26 2.00
N LEU A 87 -6.69 0.52 2.99
CA LEU A 87 -5.24 0.44 2.84
C LEU A 87 -4.79 -0.94 3.29
N TYR A 88 -3.98 -1.60 2.47
CA TYR A 88 -3.44 -2.92 2.73
C TYR A 88 -1.94 -2.88 2.95
N ARG A 89 -1.45 -3.83 3.74
CA ARG A 89 -0.04 -4.24 3.79
C ARG A 89 0.05 -5.63 3.19
N ILE A 90 1.04 -5.84 2.35
CA ILE A 90 1.27 -7.17 1.77
C ILE A 90 2.65 -7.63 2.21
N TYR A 91 2.68 -8.75 2.93
CA TYR A 91 3.89 -9.29 3.52
C TYR A 91 4.78 -9.91 2.44
N HIS A 92 5.98 -9.40 2.27
CA HIS A 92 6.90 -9.87 1.24
C HIS A 92 7.23 -11.37 1.43
N GLU A 93 7.37 -11.82 2.67
CA GLU A 93 7.70 -13.20 2.99
C GLU A 93 6.58 -14.21 2.68
N ALA A 94 5.33 -13.75 2.56
CA ALA A 94 4.16 -14.58 2.27
C ALA A 94 3.80 -14.61 0.78
N VAL A 95 4.60 -13.97 -0.08
CA VAL A 95 4.41 -13.95 -1.54
C VAL A 95 5.57 -14.65 -2.22
N HIS A 96 5.26 -15.69 -3.00
CA HIS A 96 6.26 -16.55 -3.63
C HIS A 96 6.11 -16.54 -5.15
N ALA A 97 7.25 -16.44 -5.86
CA ALA A 97 7.28 -16.28 -7.30
C ALA A 97 6.65 -17.46 -8.09
N GLU A 98 6.81 -18.69 -7.59
CA GLU A 98 6.29 -19.89 -8.28
C GLU A 98 4.97 -20.39 -7.72
N GLU A 99 4.72 -20.16 -6.42
CA GLU A 99 3.56 -20.70 -5.70
C GLU A 99 2.41 -19.69 -5.58
N GLY A 100 2.66 -18.42 -5.88
CA GLY A 100 1.71 -17.34 -5.66
C GLY A 100 1.67 -16.93 -4.19
N TYR A 101 0.47 -16.60 -3.70
CA TYR A 101 0.26 -16.18 -2.32
C TYR A 101 -1.13 -16.61 -1.84
N ASP A 102 -1.27 -16.92 -0.55
CA ASP A 102 -2.58 -17.04 0.10
C ASP A 102 -2.97 -15.65 0.62
N ALA A 103 -4.05 -15.09 0.09
CA ALA A 103 -4.50 -13.76 0.49
C ALA A 103 -4.80 -13.63 1.99
N SER A 104 -5.23 -14.72 2.64
CA SER A 104 -5.52 -14.71 4.08
C SER A 104 -4.29 -14.67 4.97
N GLU A 105 -3.12 -15.03 4.42
CA GLU A 105 -1.84 -14.98 5.13
C GLU A 105 -1.00 -13.76 4.69
N ALA A 106 -1.02 -13.43 3.41
CA ALA A 106 -0.16 -12.41 2.83
C ALA A 106 -0.70 -10.98 2.94
N ILE A 107 -2.02 -10.80 3.07
CA ILE A 107 -2.65 -9.49 2.99
C ILE A 107 -3.28 -9.13 4.34
N ALA A 108 -2.77 -8.05 4.94
CA ALA A 108 -3.37 -7.44 6.12
C ALA A 108 -4.03 -6.11 5.74
N THR A 109 -5.19 -5.83 6.34
CA THR A 109 -5.78 -4.49 6.28
C THR A 109 -5.09 -3.61 7.32
N VAL A 110 -4.73 -2.39 6.94
CA VAL A 110 -4.11 -1.38 7.82
C VAL A 110 -5.17 -0.34 8.23
N LEU A 111 -5.96 0.14 7.27
CA LEU A 111 -7.06 1.09 7.48
C LEU A 111 -8.27 0.67 6.65
N ASP A 112 -9.48 0.88 7.17
CA ASP A 112 -10.73 0.67 6.41
C ASP A 112 -10.87 1.65 5.23
N HIS A 113 -10.28 2.85 5.34
CA HIS A 113 -10.28 3.87 4.28
C HIS A 113 -8.89 4.51 4.13
N ASP A 114 -8.35 4.45 2.91
CA ASP A 114 -7.01 4.94 2.53
C ASP A 114 -6.85 6.46 2.76
N ASN A 115 -7.93 7.21 2.62
CA ASN A 115 -7.96 8.66 2.80
C ASN A 115 -7.71 9.08 4.25
N GLU A 116 -7.83 8.18 5.22
CA GLU A 116 -7.56 8.47 6.64
C GLU A 116 -6.08 8.75 6.91
N LEU A 117 -5.19 8.36 6.00
CA LEU A 117 -3.76 8.68 6.06
C LEU A 117 -3.48 10.17 6.25
N VAL A 118 -4.37 11.07 5.81
CA VAL A 118 -4.22 12.52 6.03
C VAL A 118 -4.21 12.92 7.51
N LYS A 119 -4.77 12.08 8.39
CA LYS A 119 -4.79 12.29 9.85
C LYS A 119 -3.43 11.97 10.49
N TYR A 120 -2.56 11.28 9.76
CA TYR A 120 -1.33 10.66 10.24
C TYR A 120 -0.09 11.19 9.53
N LEU A 121 -0.20 12.31 8.81
CA LEU A 121 0.92 12.93 8.09
C LEU A 121 1.96 13.52 9.07
N GLU A 122 3.23 13.40 8.71
CA GLU A 122 4.37 14.03 9.40
C GLU A 122 4.78 15.39 8.81
#